data_AF-I4VS78-F1
#
_entry.id   AF-I4VS78-F1
#
_cell.length_a   1.000
_cell.length_b   1.000
_cell.length_c   1.000
_cell.angle_alpha   90.00
_cell.angle_beta   90.00
_cell.angle_gamma   90.00
#
_symmetry.space_group_name_H-M   'P 1'
#
loop_
_entity.id
_entity.type
_entity.pdbx_description
1 polymer ?
#
loop_
_entity_poly.entity_id
_entity_poly.type
_entity_poly.pdbx_seq_one_letter_code
_entity_poly.pdbx_strand_id
1 'polypeptide(L)'
;MLVGGVILLALLIGFFFARAGYANMLVRKRVAPAKANAAGWWLFVFLGSLATAVVLAAINPIKFLAPLTIAPLGGVAVVALILMVVSSRR
;
A
#
# COMPACT_ATOMS: atom_id res chain seq x y z
N MET A 1 -5.02 -21.30 -5.14
CA MET A 1 -5.59 -20.06 -4.53
C MET A 1 -5.11 -19.83 -3.10
N LEU A 2 -4.81 -20.86 -2.30
CA LEU A 2 -4.27 -20.72 -0.94
C LEU A 2 -2.88 -20.04 -0.88
N VAL A 3 -1.96 -20.38 -1.78
CA VAL A 3 -0.59 -19.82 -1.77
C VAL A 3 -0.57 -18.30 -1.93
N GLY A 4 -1.38 -17.77 -2.85
CA GLY A 4 -1.52 -16.32 -3.05
C GLY A 4 -2.04 -15.58 -1.83
N GLY A 5 -3.07 -16.14 -1.18
CA GLY A 5 -3.61 -15.58 0.05
C GLY A 5 -2.58 -15.57 1.19
N VAL A 6 -1.79 -16.64 1.34
CA VAL A 6 -0.73 -16.73 2.34
C VAL A 6 0.38 -15.71 2.08
N ILE A 7 0.81 -15.55 0.82
CA ILE A 7 1.80 -14.53 0.44
C ILE A 7 1.26 -13.12 0.74
N LEU A 8 0.01 -12.83 0.37
CA LEU A 8 -0.60 -11.53 0.67
C LEU A 8 -0.69 -11.29 2.18
N LEU A 9 -1.07 -12.30 2.97
CA LEU A 9 -1.12 -12.17 4.42
C LEU A 9 0.27 -11.82 4.99
N ALA A 10 1.31 -12.54 4.57
CA ALA A 10 2.68 -12.28 5.01
C ALA A 10 3.14 -10.86 4.64
N LEU A 11 2.84 -10.40 3.42
CA LEU A 11 3.14 -9.05 2.97
C LEU A 11 2.39 -7.99 3.79
N LEU A 12 1.09 -8.19 4.04
CA LEU A 12 0.30 -7.26 4.85
C LEU A 12 0.84 -7.14 6.28
N ILE A 13 1.27 -8.26 6.88
CA ILE A 13 1.96 -8.25 8.18
C ILE A 13 3.24 -7.41 8.09
N GLY A 14 4.08 -7.64 7.07
CA GLY A 14 5.28 -6.84 6.82
C GLY A 14 4.97 -5.34 6.66
N PHE A 15 3.88 -5.00 5.97
CA PHE A 15 3.48 -3.62 5.74
C PHE A 15 3.00 -2.90 7.01
N PHE A 16 2.53 -3.62 8.04
CA PHE A 16 2.26 -3.00 9.35
C PHE A 16 3.54 -2.41 9.96
N PHE A 17 4.67 -3.12 9.85
CA PHE A 17 5.96 -2.62 10.31
C PHE A 17 6.43 -1.44 9.47
N ALA A 18 6.27 -1.51 8.14
CA ALA A 18 6.59 -0.39 7.24
C ALA A 18 5.78 0.87 7.57
N ARG A 19 4.47 0.73 7.79
CA ARG A 19 3.57 1.80 8.24
C ARG A 19 4.06 2.44 9.54
N ALA A 20 4.33 1.63 10.56
CA ALA A 20 4.75 2.12 11.87
C ALA A 20 6.11 2.83 11.81
N GLY A 21 7.08 2.24 11.11
CA GLY A 21 8.39 2.82 10.90
C GLY A 21 8.33 4.15 10.14
N TYR A 22 7.52 4.22 9.09
CA TYR A 22 7.35 5.43 8.29
C TYR A 22 6.74 6.58 9.09
N ALA A 23 5.67 6.32 9.85
CA ALA A 23 5.05 7.33 10.72
C ALA A 23 6.06 7.86 11.76
N ASN A 24 6.82 6.98 12.42
CA ASN A 24 7.84 7.37 13.39
C ASN A 24 8.99 8.18 12.75
N MET A 25 9.40 7.82 11.54
CA MET A 25 10.38 8.57 10.76
C MET A 25 9.89 10.00 10.44
N LEU A 26 8.62 10.17 10.08
CA LEU A 26 8.04 11.48 9.80
C LEU A 26 7.94 12.35 11.07
N VAL A 27 7.58 11.77 12.22
CA VAL A 27 7.59 12.48 13.50
C VAL A 27 9.00 12.94 13.86
N ARG A 28 10.02 12.08 13.68
CA ARG A 28 11.43 12.48 13.82
C ARG A 28 11.82 13.62 12.88
N LYS A 29 11.23 13.67 11.69
CA LYS A 29 11.37 14.77 10.73
C LYS A 29 10.49 15.96 11.04
N ARG A 30 9.89 16.09 12.23
CA ARG A 30 9.05 17.23 12.67
C ARG A 30 7.75 17.41 11.85
N VAL A 31 7.22 16.35 11.26
CA VAL A 31 5.85 16.35 10.71
C VAL A 31 4.87 16.16 11.87
N ALA A 32 3.74 16.87 11.86
CA ALA A 32 2.73 16.76 12.90
C ALA A 32 2.28 15.29 13.11
N PRO A 33 2.15 14.78 14.34
CA PRO A 33 1.85 13.36 14.60
C PRO A 33 0.59 12.84 13.89
N ALA A 34 -0.46 13.65 13.82
CA ALA A 34 -1.69 13.32 13.11
C ALA A 34 -1.45 13.10 11.61
N LYS A 35 -0.70 14.01 10.97
CA LYS A 35 -0.32 13.92 9.56
C LYS A 35 0.61 12.72 9.30
N ALA A 36 1.57 12.49 10.19
CA ALA A 36 2.50 11.36 10.11
C ALA A 36 1.78 10.00 10.20
N ASN A 37 0.80 9.87 11.11
CA ASN A 37 -0.01 8.65 11.21
C ASN A 37 -0.89 8.45 9.96
N ALA A 38 -1.51 9.52 9.44
CA ALA A 38 -2.26 9.46 8.19
C ALA A 38 -1.38 9.01 7.02
N ALA A 39 -0.18 9.59 6.87
CA ALA A 39 0.78 9.19 5.85
C ALA A 39 1.18 7.71 5.96
N GLY A 40 1.38 7.19 7.17
CA GLY A 40 1.65 5.77 7.40
C GLY A 40 0.51 4.85 6.96
N TRP A 41 -0.75 5.26 7.19
CA TRP A 41 -1.91 4.51 6.67
C TRP A 41 -2.02 4.56 5.16
N TRP A 42 -1.76 5.70 4.54
CA TRP A 42 -1.72 5.81 3.07
C TRP A 42 -0.63 4.94 2.44
N LEU A 43 0.56 4.88 3.07
CA LEU A 43 1.62 3.94 2.67
C LEU A 43 1.14 2.48 2.73
N PHE A 44 0.43 2.09 3.79
CA PHE A 44 -0.11 0.74 3.91
C PHE A 44 -1.08 0.39 2.78
N VAL A 45 -2.01 1.30 2.45
CA VAL A 45 -2.96 1.11 1.35
C VAL A 45 -2.25 1.04 0.00
N PHE A 46 -1.24 1.88 -0.22
CA PHE A 46 -0.43 1.86 -1.44
C PHE A 46 0.29 0.51 -1.62
N LEU A 47 0.99 0.04 -0.59
CA LEU A 47 1.70 -1.24 -0.63
C LEU A 47 0.74 -2.43 -0.74
N GLY A 48 -0.38 -2.39 -0.02
CA GLY A 48 -1.40 -3.44 -0.07
C GLY A 48 -2.07 -3.56 -1.44
N SER A 49 -2.43 -2.43 -2.06
CA SER A 49 -3.03 -2.42 -3.40
C SER A 49 -2.04 -2.89 -4.48
N LEU A 50 -0.78 -2.44 -4.42
CA LEU A 50 0.28 -2.93 -5.30
C LEU A 50 0.53 -4.43 -5.14
N ALA A 51 0.69 -4.91 -3.91
CA ALA A 51 0.91 -6.32 -3.63
C ALA A 51 -0.26 -7.17 -4.13
N THR A 52 -1.50 -6.71 -3.92
CA THR A 52 -2.71 -7.39 -4.41
C THR A 52 -2.70 -7.48 -5.93
N ALA A 53 -2.39 -6.39 -6.63
CA ALA A 53 -2.28 -6.39 -8.09
C ALA A 53 -1.22 -7.38 -8.59
N VAL A 54 -0.03 -7.37 -7.98
CA VAL A 54 1.09 -8.25 -8.35
C VAL A 54 0.74 -9.72 -8.10
N VAL A 55 0.19 -10.05 -6.93
CA VAL A 55 -0.14 -11.44 -6.58
C VAL A 55 -1.26 -11.97 -7.47
N LEU A 56 -2.30 -11.17 -7.75
CA LEU A 56 -3.37 -11.58 -8.65
C LEU A 56 -2.85 -11.77 -10.09
N ALA A 57 -2.03 -10.85 -10.60
CA ALA A 57 -1.40 -10.96 -11.90
C ALA A 57 -0.50 -12.21 -12.01
N ALA A 58 0.22 -12.57 -10.95
CA ALA A 58 1.06 -13.77 -10.92
C ALA A 58 0.25 -15.07 -10.91
N ILE A 59 -0.90 -15.11 -10.23
CA ILE A 59 -1.72 -16.32 -10.10
C ILE A 59 -2.54 -16.59 -11.37
N ASN A 60 -3.07 -15.54 -11.99
CA ASN A 60 -3.85 -15.68 -13.22
C ASN A 60 -3.70 -14.42 -14.09
N PRO A 61 -2.62 -14.33 -14.89
CA PRO A 61 -2.31 -13.13 -15.67
C PRO A 61 -3.40 -12.83 -16.71
N ILE A 62 -4.01 -13.85 -17.30
CA ILE A 62 -5.05 -13.68 -18.34
C ILE A 62 -6.26 -12.91 -17.79
N LYS A 63 -6.67 -13.20 -16.55
CA LYS A 63 -7.83 -12.56 -15.92
C LYS A 63 -7.49 -11.23 -15.24
N PHE A 64 -6.29 -11.12 -14.67
CA PHE A 64 -5.92 -10.01 -13.78
C PHE A 64 -5.01 -8.95 -14.39
N LEU A 65 -4.55 -9.15 -15.63
CA LEU A 65 -3.97 -8.08 -16.45
C LEU A 65 -5.02 -7.36 -17.30
N ALA A 66 -6.28 -7.83 -17.28
CA ALA A 66 -7.36 -7.13 -17.95
C ALA A 66 -7.47 -5.69 -17.38
N PRO A 67 -7.55 -4.65 -18.23
CA PRO A 67 -7.60 -3.27 -17.78
C PRO A 67 -8.68 -3.03 -16.72
N LEU A 68 -9.84 -3.67 -16.87
CA LEU A 68 -10.97 -3.51 -15.96
C LEU A 68 -10.71 -4.05 -14.54
N THR A 69 -9.81 -5.02 -14.38
CA THR A 69 -9.47 -5.60 -13.06
C THR A 69 -8.26 -4.90 -12.43
N ILE A 70 -7.26 -4.54 -13.22
CA ILE A 70 -6.05 -3.88 -12.71
C ILE A 70 -6.24 -2.37 -12.50
N ALA A 71 -7.09 -1.71 -13.29
CA ALA A 71 -7.29 -0.26 -13.19
C ALA A 71 -7.87 0.20 -11.84
N PRO A 72 -8.86 -0.48 -11.23
CA PRO A 72 -9.32 -0.12 -9.89
C PRO A 72 -8.21 -0.21 -8.84
N LEU A 73 -7.43 -1.30 -8.85
CA LEU A 73 -6.31 -1.49 -7.92
C LEU A 73 -5.21 -0.44 -8.14
N GLY A 74 -4.88 -0.17 -9.40
CA GLY A 74 -3.93 0.87 -9.78
C GLY A 74 -4.43 2.26 -9.38
N GLY A 75 -5.72 2.54 -9.55
CA GLY A 75 -6.35 3.80 -9.13
C GLY A 75 -6.24 4.01 -7.63
N VAL A 76 -6.57 2.99 -6.83
CA VAL A 76 -6.39 3.04 -5.36
C VAL A 76 -4.92 3.24 -5.00
N ALA A 77 -3.99 2.56 -5.68
CA ALA A 77 -2.55 2.73 -5.44
C ALA A 77 -2.10 4.16 -5.71
N VAL A 78 -2.50 4.75 -6.85
CA VAL A 78 -2.14 6.12 -7.22
C VAL A 78 -2.71 7.13 -6.23
N VAL A 79 -3.99 7.01 -5.86
CA VAL A 79 -4.63 7.90 -4.88
C VAL A 79 -3.93 7.79 -3.53
N ALA A 80 -3.67 6.56 -3.06
CA ALA A 80 -2.98 6.33 -1.80
C ALA A 80 -1.56 6.91 -1.82
N LEU A 81 -0.83 6.79 -2.93
CA LEU A 81 0.50 7.37 -3.09
C LEU A 81 0.45 8.91 -3.01
N ILE A 82 -0.49 9.54 -3.70
CA ILE A 82 -0.67 11.00 -3.66
C ILE A 82 -0.95 11.45 -2.22
N LEU A 83 -1.89 10.81 -1.54
CA LEU A 83 -2.27 11.16 -0.17
C LEU A 83 -1.15 10.87 0.84
N MET A 84 -0.36 9.82 0.62
CA MET A 84 0.86 9.55 1.40
C MET A 84 1.85 10.72 1.26
N VAL A 85 2.15 11.13 0.02
CA VAL A 85 3.12 12.20 -0.25
C VAL A 85 2.63 13.54 0.31
N VAL A 86 1.36 13.88 0.11
CA VAL A 86 0.76 15.14 0.60
C VAL A 86 0.75 15.17 2.13
N SER A 87 0.38 14.08 2.79
CA SER A 87 0.35 13.98 4.25
C SER A 87 1.74 13.97 4.88
N SER A 88 2.79 13.64 4.12
CA SER A 88 4.18 13.59 4.60
C SER A 88 4.89 14.94 4.60
N ARG A 89 4.24 15.99 4.10
CA ARG A 89 4.79 17.35 4.07
C ARG A 89 4.75 17.97 5.47
N ARG A 90 5.79 18.74 5.81
CA ARG A 90 5.88 19.51 7.05
C ARG A 90 4.76 20.56 7.08
#